data_AF-A0A0N4Y3G9-F1
#
_entry.id   AF-A0A0N4Y3G9-F1
#
_cell.length_a   1.000
_cell.length_b   1.000
_cell.length_c   1.000
_cell.angle_alpha   90.00
_cell.angle_beta   90.00
_cell.angle_gamma   90.00
#
_symmetry.space_group_name_H-M   'P 1'
#
loop_
_entity.id
_entity.type
_entity.pdbx_description
1 polymer ?
#
loop_
_entity_poly.entity_id
_entity_poly.type
_entity_poly.pdbx_seq_one_letter_code
_entity_poly.pdbx_strand_id
1 'polypeptide(L)'
;MKQRGGLLTKADLASFESKVNEPLVTTLPGGFILKGPRSPSVYKTMTVVMEAVLGHYRNLSSVSMDVSYIRNLINAQRLAAIQLDQIGDPEFSVGDPVFEALQDVQENTTDAESTVESSSSELLNELPVSVQHGSVGSHINVMDADNLAVSLSSTLNGRFGSLRRSIKGGFVWNNEMSSFTLRDKENSDDVHVNAIEGRKRPRSGMSPFMVFDEKHQLVLVGGVTGSFQSVMAAAQVLLNYLFLKKDLTSAVNSPRMFAVQGGTTFEAALPMVIIF
;
A
#
# COMPACT_ATOMS: atom_id res chain seq x y z
N MET A 1 21.70 22.50 -4.38
CA MET A 1 21.89 21.09 -4.78
C MET A 1 23.29 20.86 -5.35
N LYS A 2 23.65 21.41 -6.53
CA LYS A 2 24.96 21.18 -7.18
C LYS A 2 26.20 21.42 -6.30
N GLN A 3 26.25 22.52 -5.54
CA GLN A 3 27.37 22.81 -4.62
C GLN A 3 27.60 21.72 -3.54
N ARG A 4 26.64 20.82 -3.33
CA ARG A 4 26.71 19.70 -2.39
C ARG A 4 26.60 18.34 -3.10
N GLY A 5 26.95 18.26 -4.39
CA GLY A 5 26.95 17.02 -5.17
C GLY A 5 25.59 16.53 -5.65
N GLY A 6 24.51 17.32 -5.51
CA GLY A 6 23.19 16.93 -6.00
C GLY A 6 23.10 16.98 -7.54
N LEU A 7 22.44 15.98 -8.13
CA LEU A 7 22.30 15.81 -9.59
C LEU A 7 21.20 16.67 -10.22
N LEU A 8 20.27 17.19 -9.41
CA LEU A 8 19.13 17.99 -9.88
C LEU A 8 19.58 19.26 -10.62
N THR A 9 19.09 19.45 -11.83
CA THR A 9 19.32 20.60 -12.69
C THR A 9 18.10 21.53 -12.77
N LYS A 10 18.28 22.73 -13.33
CA LYS A 10 17.16 23.64 -13.62
C LYS A 10 16.24 23.08 -14.69
N ALA A 11 16.78 22.32 -15.66
CA ALA A 11 15.99 21.70 -16.71
C ALA A 11 15.06 20.62 -16.15
N ASP A 12 15.52 19.84 -15.16
CA ASP A 12 14.68 18.87 -14.46
C ASP A 12 13.47 19.54 -13.79
N LEU A 13 13.69 20.68 -13.12
CA LEU A 13 12.61 21.46 -12.49
C LEU A 13 11.68 22.11 -13.51
N ALA A 14 12.22 22.67 -14.59
CA ALA A 14 11.43 23.37 -15.61
C ALA A 14 10.62 22.42 -16.51
N SER A 15 11.02 21.15 -16.62
CA SER A 15 10.34 20.14 -17.42
C SER A 15 9.41 19.23 -16.61
N PHE A 16 9.26 19.48 -15.30
CA PHE A 16 8.35 18.72 -14.46
C PHE A 16 6.90 19.14 -14.69
N GLU A 17 6.02 18.17 -14.88
CA GLU A 17 4.58 18.36 -14.98
C GLU A 17 3.84 17.38 -14.05
N SER A 18 2.80 17.87 -13.39
CA SER A 18 1.90 17.02 -12.60
C SER A 18 0.95 16.24 -13.52
N LYS A 19 0.80 14.95 -13.27
CA LYS A 19 -0.08 14.08 -14.05
C LYS A 19 -1.42 13.92 -13.37
N VAL A 20 -2.49 14.06 -14.15
CA VAL A 20 -3.86 13.73 -13.75
C VAL A 20 -4.20 12.39 -14.37
N ASN A 21 -4.52 11.41 -13.53
CA ASN A 21 -4.86 10.07 -13.97
C ASN A 21 -6.20 9.67 -13.37
N GLU A 22 -6.95 8.86 -14.11
CA GLU A 22 -8.11 8.17 -13.56
C GLU A 22 -7.69 7.26 -12.40
N PRO A 23 -8.52 7.14 -11.35
CA PRO A 23 -8.22 6.29 -10.23
C PRO A 23 -8.26 4.81 -10.63
N LEU A 24 -7.46 4.00 -9.94
CA LEU A 24 -7.68 2.57 -9.92
C LEU A 24 -9.01 2.29 -9.21
N VAL A 25 -9.87 1.50 -9.85
CA VAL A 25 -11.18 1.10 -9.31
C VAL A 25 -11.15 -0.39 -9.00
N THR A 26 -11.53 -0.74 -7.77
CA THR A 26 -11.72 -2.12 -7.33
C THR A 26 -13.12 -2.30 -6.74
N THR A 27 -13.86 -3.28 -7.23
CA THR A 27 -15.14 -3.68 -6.65
C THR A 27 -14.87 -4.72 -5.56
N LEU A 28 -15.29 -4.41 -4.34
CA LEU A 28 -15.17 -5.27 -3.17
C LEU A 28 -16.46 -6.10 -3.00
N PRO A 29 -16.37 -7.27 -2.33
CA PRO A 29 -17.54 -7.99 -1.86
C PRO A 29 -18.51 -7.08 -1.08
N GLY A 30 -19.82 -7.30 -1.25
CA GLY A 30 -20.86 -6.43 -0.69
C GLY A 30 -21.10 -5.13 -1.48
N GLY A 31 -20.53 -5.02 -2.68
CA GLY A 31 -20.88 -3.98 -3.65
C GLY A 31 -20.16 -2.64 -3.47
N PHE A 32 -19.26 -2.54 -2.49
CA PHE A 32 -18.46 -1.34 -2.30
C PHE A 32 -17.43 -1.17 -3.43
N ILE A 33 -17.22 0.06 -3.85
CA ILE A 33 -16.27 0.44 -4.89
C ILE A 33 -15.15 1.25 -4.25
N LEU A 34 -13.96 0.69 -4.20
CA LEU A 34 -12.77 1.35 -3.68
C LEU A 34 -12.01 2.02 -4.83
N LYS A 35 -11.73 3.32 -4.67
CA LYS A 35 -10.99 4.13 -5.65
C LYS A 35 -9.73 4.71 -5.02
N GLY A 36 -8.61 4.69 -5.74
CA GLY A 36 -7.35 5.26 -5.28
C GLY A 36 -6.31 5.39 -6.39
N PRO A 37 -5.07 5.78 -6.09
CA PRO A 37 -4.04 6.02 -7.10
C PRO A 37 -3.60 4.73 -7.80
N ARG A 38 -3.18 4.88 -9.05
CA ARG A 38 -2.46 3.84 -9.80
C ARG A 38 -0.97 3.79 -9.40
N SER A 39 -0.23 2.86 -9.99
CA SER A 39 1.23 2.80 -9.89
C SER A 39 1.87 4.17 -10.22
N PRO A 40 2.92 4.63 -9.51
CA PRO A 40 3.81 3.88 -8.61
C PRO A 40 3.36 3.82 -7.14
N SER A 41 2.12 4.18 -6.82
CA SER A 41 1.59 3.99 -5.46
C SER A 41 1.42 2.50 -5.14
N VAL A 42 1.75 2.10 -3.92
CA VAL A 42 1.47 0.76 -3.42
C VAL A 42 0.01 0.58 -2.96
N TYR A 43 -0.87 1.56 -3.20
CA TYR A 43 -2.30 1.49 -2.86
C TYR A 43 -2.97 0.17 -3.27
N LYS A 44 -2.59 -0.40 -4.42
CA LYS A 44 -3.13 -1.67 -4.89
C LYS A 44 -2.96 -2.81 -3.88
N THR A 45 -1.87 -2.85 -3.13
CA THR A 45 -1.63 -3.93 -2.17
C THR A 45 -2.72 -3.96 -1.09
N MET A 46 -3.33 -2.81 -0.78
CA MET A 46 -4.54 -2.74 0.06
C MET A 46 -5.70 -3.55 -0.54
N THR A 47 -5.93 -3.44 -1.85
CA THR A 47 -7.02 -4.16 -2.52
C THR A 47 -6.75 -5.66 -2.53
N VAL A 48 -5.50 -6.08 -2.77
CA VAL A 48 -5.08 -7.49 -2.70
C VAL A 48 -5.39 -8.09 -1.33
N VAL A 49 -5.06 -7.39 -0.24
CA VAL A 49 -5.40 -7.86 1.12
C VAL A 49 -6.90 -7.99 1.31
N MET A 50 -7.66 -6.98 0.89
CA MET A 50 -9.12 -6.99 1.05
C MET A 50 -9.75 -8.12 0.25
N GLU A 51 -9.38 -8.30 -1.01
CA GLU A 51 -9.88 -9.37 -1.88
C GLU A 51 -9.54 -10.75 -1.32
N ALA A 52 -8.28 -10.96 -0.90
CA ALA A 52 -7.84 -12.24 -0.34
C ALA A 52 -8.58 -12.59 0.96
N VAL A 53 -8.69 -11.65 1.90
CA VAL A 53 -9.42 -11.90 3.16
C VAL A 53 -10.89 -12.17 2.86
N LEU A 54 -11.55 -11.33 2.06
CA LEU A 54 -12.99 -11.43 1.81
C LEU A 54 -13.37 -12.62 0.92
N GLY A 55 -12.46 -13.12 0.09
CA GLY A 55 -12.64 -14.35 -0.68
C GLY A 55 -12.91 -15.58 0.20
N HIS A 56 -12.35 -15.61 1.41
CA HIS A 56 -12.61 -16.67 2.40
C HIS A 56 -13.98 -16.55 3.10
N TYR A 57 -14.61 -15.37 3.04
CA TYR A 57 -15.86 -15.09 3.75
C TYR A 57 -16.99 -14.79 2.76
N ARG A 58 -17.52 -15.85 2.12
CA ARG A 58 -18.67 -15.75 1.19
C ARG A 58 -19.91 -15.14 1.84
N ASN A 59 -20.10 -15.33 3.15
CA ASN A 59 -21.14 -14.68 3.94
C ASN A 59 -20.51 -13.73 4.97
N LEU A 60 -20.60 -12.43 4.70
CA LEU A 60 -20.01 -11.37 5.52
C LEU A 60 -20.63 -11.27 6.92
N SER A 61 -21.80 -11.89 7.14
CA SER A 61 -22.54 -11.87 8.40
C SER A 61 -21.90 -12.72 9.51
N SER A 62 -20.99 -13.64 9.16
CA SER A 62 -20.39 -14.60 10.09
C SER A 62 -18.91 -14.34 10.38
N VAL A 63 -18.37 -13.19 9.97
CA VAL A 63 -16.96 -12.89 10.18
C VAL A 63 -16.75 -12.51 11.66
N SER A 64 -16.07 -13.38 12.39
CA SER A 64 -15.57 -13.08 13.74
C SER A 64 -14.05 -12.91 13.67
N MET A 65 -13.48 -12.03 14.52
CA MET A 65 -12.03 -11.91 14.66
C MET A 65 -11.46 -13.09 15.47
N ASP A 66 -11.56 -14.29 14.90
CA ASP A 66 -10.99 -15.51 15.44
C ASP A 66 -9.57 -15.75 14.89
N VAL A 67 -8.96 -16.85 15.34
CA VAL A 67 -7.62 -17.27 14.90
C VAL A 67 -7.57 -17.47 13.38
N SER A 68 -8.65 -17.95 12.76
CA SER A 68 -8.73 -18.17 11.32
C SER A 68 -8.71 -16.84 10.56
N TYR A 69 -9.48 -15.85 11.01
CA TYR A 69 -9.44 -14.49 10.46
C TYR A 69 -8.05 -13.88 10.51
N ILE A 70 -7.36 -14.05 11.64
CA ILE A 70 -6.02 -13.49 11.83
C ILE A 70 -5.00 -14.19 10.94
N ARG A 71 -5.06 -15.52 10.84
CA ARG A 71 -4.21 -16.28 9.92
C ARG A 71 -4.42 -15.84 8.47
N ASN A 72 -5.68 -15.70 8.05
CA ASN A 72 -6.04 -15.25 6.71
C ASN A 72 -5.56 -13.81 6.46
N LEU A 73 -5.73 -12.91 7.42
CA LEU A 73 -5.22 -11.54 7.34
C LEU A 73 -3.70 -11.50 7.17
N ILE A 74 -2.95 -12.28 7.96
CA ILE A 74 -1.49 -12.33 7.88
C ILE A 74 -1.06 -12.90 6.52
N ASN A 75 -1.67 -13.99 6.06
CA ASN A 75 -1.35 -14.58 4.76
C ASN A 75 -1.68 -13.63 3.60
N ALA A 76 -2.80 -12.91 3.68
CA ALA A 76 -3.16 -11.89 2.70
C ALA A 76 -2.14 -10.74 2.64
N GLN A 77 -1.63 -10.29 3.80
CA GLN A 77 -0.57 -9.28 3.85
C GLN A 77 0.75 -9.80 3.26
N ARG A 78 1.08 -11.09 3.44
CA ARG A 78 2.26 -11.71 2.81
C ARG A 78 2.13 -11.74 1.29
N LEU A 79 0.98 -12.17 0.78
CA LEU A 79 0.68 -12.13 -0.65
C LEU A 79 0.83 -10.69 -1.19
N ALA A 80 0.26 -9.71 -0.51
CA ALA A 80 0.36 -8.31 -0.89
C ALA A 80 1.79 -7.76 -0.85
N ALA A 81 2.67 -8.31 0.00
CA ALA A 81 4.08 -7.94 0.05
C ALA A 81 4.86 -8.49 -1.15
N ILE A 82 4.57 -9.72 -1.60
CA ILE A 82 5.18 -10.29 -2.83
C ILE A 82 4.82 -9.44 -4.05
N GLN A 83 3.58 -8.94 -4.10
CA GLN A 83 3.13 -8.05 -5.17
C GLN A 83 3.88 -6.70 -5.21
N LEU A 84 4.58 -6.31 -4.15
CA LEU A 84 5.37 -5.07 -4.16
C LEU A 84 6.39 -5.07 -5.28
N ASP A 85 7.04 -6.21 -5.55
CA ASP A 85 8.13 -6.30 -6.53
C ASP A 85 7.68 -6.06 -7.97
N GLN A 86 6.36 -6.04 -8.20
CA GLN A 86 5.74 -5.70 -9.48
C GLN A 86 5.30 -4.23 -9.57
N ILE A 87 5.34 -3.47 -8.46
CA ILE A 87 4.91 -2.06 -8.44
C ILE A 87 6.09 -1.13 -8.76
N GLY A 88 6.02 -0.45 -9.91
CA GLY A 88 7.01 0.50 -10.40
C GLY A 88 6.39 1.69 -11.15
N ASP A 89 7.22 2.52 -11.79
CA ASP A 89 6.69 3.60 -12.64
C ASP A 89 6.04 3.00 -13.90
N PRO A 90 4.72 3.23 -14.14
CA PRO A 90 4.04 2.66 -15.30
C PRO A 90 4.58 3.15 -16.65
N GLU A 91 5.38 4.22 -16.71
CA GLU A 91 6.04 4.66 -17.95
C GLU A 91 7.30 3.87 -18.28
N PHE A 92 7.79 3.04 -17.36
CA PHE A 92 9.02 2.27 -17.48
C PHE A 92 8.78 0.76 -17.37
N SER A 93 7.54 0.33 -17.12
CA SER A 93 7.13 -1.07 -17.08
C SER A 93 6.37 -1.43 -18.36
N VAL A 94 6.69 -2.57 -18.98
CA VAL A 94 5.94 -3.11 -20.11
C VAL A 94 4.77 -3.91 -19.53
N GLY A 95 3.57 -3.35 -19.55
CA GLY A 95 2.37 -3.95 -18.94
C GLY A 95 2.07 -3.43 -17.53
N ASP A 96 0.86 -3.70 -17.04
CA ASP A 96 0.49 -3.53 -15.63
C ASP A 96 0.63 -4.91 -14.95
N PRO A 97 1.83 -5.30 -14.49
CA PRO A 97 2.10 -6.66 -14.00
C PRO A 97 1.21 -7.06 -12.82
N VAL A 98 0.63 -6.07 -12.15
CA VAL A 98 -0.37 -6.22 -11.09
C VAL A 98 -1.71 -6.75 -11.61
N PHE A 99 -2.12 -6.41 -12.84
CA PHE A 99 -3.34 -6.93 -13.45
C PHE A 99 -3.21 -8.43 -13.74
N GLU A 100 -2.05 -8.85 -14.25
CA GLU A 100 -1.74 -10.25 -14.53
C GLU A 100 -1.66 -11.08 -13.24
N ALA A 101 -1.00 -10.55 -12.21
CA ALA A 101 -0.87 -11.26 -10.94
C ALA A 101 -2.20 -11.47 -10.18
N LEU A 102 -3.19 -10.59 -10.38
CA LEU A 102 -4.54 -10.79 -9.84
C LEU A 102 -5.30 -11.90 -10.55
N GLN A 103 -5.07 -12.06 -11.86
CA GLN A 103 -5.66 -13.14 -12.63
C GLN A 103 -5.12 -14.50 -12.17
N ASP A 104 -3.80 -14.59 -11.92
CA ASP A 104 -3.16 -15.80 -11.39
C ASP A 104 -3.64 -16.18 -9.98
N VAL A 105 -3.86 -15.19 -9.09
CA VAL A 105 -4.42 -15.44 -7.76
C VAL A 105 -5.87 -15.91 -7.86
N GLN A 106 -6.69 -15.31 -8.72
CA GLN A 106 -8.08 -15.73 -8.91
C GLN A 106 -8.19 -17.14 -9.47
N GLU A 107 -7.33 -17.54 -10.41
CA GLU A 107 -7.33 -18.89 -10.99
C GLU A 107 -6.83 -19.97 -10.00
N ASN A 108 -5.90 -19.64 -9.11
CA ASN A 108 -5.37 -20.57 -8.10
C ASN A 108 -6.17 -20.64 -6.78
N THR A 109 -7.16 -19.77 -6.56
CA THR A 109 -7.99 -19.79 -5.34
C THR A 109 -8.97 -20.97 -5.25
N THR A 110 -9.10 -21.78 -6.31
CA THR A 110 -9.91 -23.01 -6.29
C THR A 110 -9.25 -24.17 -5.53
N ASP A 111 -7.93 -24.11 -5.26
CA ASP A 111 -7.15 -25.17 -4.57
C ASP A 111 -6.38 -24.67 -3.32
N ALA A 112 -6.81 -23.54 -2.74
CA ALA A 112 -6.11 -22.78 -1.70
C ALA A 112 -5.95 -23.48 -0.33
N GLU A 113 -6.51 -24.68 -0.12
CA GLU A 113 -6.30 -25.44 1.12
C GLU A 113 -5.03 -26.31 1.08
N SER A 114 -4.54 -26.69 -0.12
CA SER A 114 -3.41 -27.63 -0.26
C SER A 114 -2.04 -26.96 -0.48
N THR A 115 -2.02 -25.71 -0.93
CA THR A 115 -0.79 -24.95 -1.23
C THR A 115 -0.28 -24.10 -0.05
N VAL A 116 -1.10 -23.88 0.97
CA VAL A 116 -0.78 -22.95 2.08
C VAL A 116 0.04 -23.60 3.19
N GLU A 117 -0.08 -24.92 3.39
CA GLU A 117 0.69 -25.62 4.44
C GLU A 117 2.15 -25.89 4.03
N SER A 118 2.41 -26.27 2.77
CA SER A 118 3.77 -26.57 2.30
C SER A 118 4.62 -25.34 1.96
N SER A 119 3.99 -24.21 1.61
CA SER A 119 4.68 -22.96 1.24
C SER A 119 4.91 -22.00 2.41
N SER A 120 4.30 -22.26 3.58
CA SER A 120 4.34 -21.35 4.73
C SER A 120 5.76 -21.11 5.26
N SER A 121 6.66 -22.09 5.23
CA SER A 121 8.05 -21.93 5.70
C SER A 121 8.96 -21.21 4.70
N GLU A 122 8.71 -21.33 3.40
CA GLU A 122 9.49 -20.67 2.34
C GLU A 122 9.05 -19.21 2.18
N LEU A 123 7.74 -18.94 2.17
CA LEU A 123 7.17 -17.58 2.11
C LEU A 123 7.50 -16.72 3.35
N LEU A 124 7.82 -17.34 4.49
CA LEU A 124 8.23 -16.64 5.71
C LEU A 124 9.60 -15.95 5.59
N ASN A 125 10.50 -16.49 4.76
CA ASN A 125 11.87 -16.01 4.61
C ASN A 125 12.04 -15.00 3.45
N GLU A 126 11.07 -14.91 2.54
CA GLU A 126 11.16 -14.13 1.30
C GLU A 126 10.32 -12.85 1.28
N LEU A 127 9.80 -12.38 2.42
CA LEU A 127 9.14 -11.07 2.43
C LEU A 127 10.16 -9.99 2.05
N PRO A 128 9.89 -9.17 1.00
CA PRO A 128 10.87 -8.23 0.51
C PRO A 128 11.30 -7.26 1.60
N VAL A 129 12.61 -7.20 1.84
CA VAL A 129 13.29 -6.39 2.87
C VAL A 129 13.07 -4.87 2.65
N SER A 130 12.49 -4.46 1.52
CA SER A 130 12.40 -3.06 1.10
C SER A 130 11.11 -2.32 1.49
N VAL A 131 10.47 -2.69 2.60
CA VAL A 131 9.43 -1.84 3.17
C VAL A 131 10.10 -0.66 3.87
N GLN A 132 10.08 0.51 3.23
CA GLN A 132 10.64 1.80 3.69
C GLN A 132 10.49 2.02 5.21
N HIS A 133 11.50 1.60 5.98
CA HIS A 133 11.53 1.88 7.41
C HIS A 133 11.75 3.39 7.59
N GLY A 134 10.78 4.07 8.22
CA GLY A 134 10.89 5.47 8.59
C GLY A 134 10.34 6.49 7.58
N SER A 135 9.69 6.07 6.49
CA SER A 135 8.88 6.98 5.67
C SER A 135 7.68 7.48 6.46
N VAL A 136 7.44 8.79 6.41
CA VAL A 136 6.36 9.46 7.13
C VAL A 136 5.70 10.49 6.22
N GLY A 137 4.44 10.82 6.48
CA GLY A 137 3.76 11.85 5.72
C GLY A 137 2.62 12.47 6.51
N SER A 138 1.82 13.24 5.80
CA SER A 138 0.58 13.80 6.30
C SER A 138 -0.53 13.50 5.33
N HIS A 139 -1.68 13.16 5.88
CA HIS A 139 -2.87 12.87 5.13
C HIS A 139 -4.00 13.75 5.65
N ILE A 140 -4.75 14.36 4.74
CA ILE A 140 -5.93 15.17 5.06
C ILE A 140 -7.09 14.74 4.19
N ASN A 141 -8.28 14.75 4.79
CA ASN A 141 -9.55 14.54 4.12
C ASN A 141 -10.39 15.79 4.28
N VAL A 142 -10.99 16.27 3.19
CA VAL A 142 -11.87 17.45 3.19
C VAL A 142 -13.15 17.08 2.44
N MET A 143 -14.29 17.52 2.96
CA MET A 143 -15.58 17.43 2.30
C MET A 143 -16.32 18.74 2.51
N ASP A 144 -16.94 19.28 1.48
CA ASP A 144 -17.78 20.48 1.57
C ASP A 144 -19.29 20.15 1.58
N ALA A 145 -20.10 21.20 1.66
CA ALA A 145 -21.56 21.08 1.71
C ALA A 145 -22.18 20.61 0.38
N ASP A 146 -21.45 20.75 -0.73
CA ASP A 146 -21.87 20.33 -2.07
C ASP A 146 -21.43 18.89 -2.38
N ASN A 147 -20.93 18.16 -1.37
CA ASN A 147 -20.37 16.81 -1.45
C ASN A 147 -19.12 16.70 -2.33
N LEU A 148 -18.39 17.79 -2.56
CA LEU A 148 -17.04 17.70 -3.11
C LEU A 148 -16.11 17.16 -2.03
N ALA A 149 -15.45 16.05 -2.33
CA ALA A 149 -14.54 15.38 -1.42
C ALA A 149 -13.11 15.37 -1.97
N VAL A 150 -12.14 15.58 -1.09
CA VAL A 150 -10.71 15.53 -1.40
C VAL A 150 -10.01 14.63 -0.38
N SER A 151 -9.29 13.64 -0.89
CA SER A 151 -8.35 12.81 -0.13
C SER A 151 -6.94 13.16 -0.59
N LEU A 152 -6.13 13.75 0.30
CA LEU A 152 -4.82 14.30 -0.05
C LEU A 152 -3.73 13.73 0.86
N SER A 153 -2.74 13.10 0.24
CA SER A 153 -1.51 12.62 0.88
C SER A 153 -0.30 13.42 0.42
N SER A 154 0.59 13.76 1.35
CA SER A 154 1.85 14.43 1.05
C SER A 154 2.98 13.92 1.96
N THR A 155 4.21 13.93 1.45
CA THR A 155 5.39 13.43 2.15
C THR A 155 6.68 14.11 1.68
N LEU A 156 7.70 14.10 2.54
CA LEU A 156 9.10 14.36 2.18
C LEU A 156 9.93 13.06 2.13
N ASN A 157 9.26 11.91 2.15
CA ASN A 157 9.73 10.58 2.50
C ASN A 157 10.10 10.47 3.99
N GLY A 158 11.39 10.56 4.34
CA GLY A 158 11.82 10.52 5.74
C GLY A 158 11.40 11.75 6.54
N ARG A 159 11.51 11.68 7.87
CA ARG A 159 11.36 12.86 8.74
C ARG A 159 12.35 13.95 8.30
N PHE A 160 11.84 15.13 7.97
CA PHE A 160 12.62 16.24 7.41
C PHE A 160 13.34 15.91 6.08
N GLY A 161 12.84 14.93 5.33
CA GLY A 161 13.33 14.52 4.02
C GLY A 161 14.83 14.23 3.98
N SER A 162 15.54 14.89 3.07
CA SER A 162 17.00 14.78 2.91
C SER A 162 17.81 15.48 4.00
N LEU A 163 17.17 16.09 5.00
CA LEU A 163 17.80 16.94 6.01
C LEU A 163 18.55 18.14 5.41
N ARG A 164 18.19 18.52 4.17
CA ARG A 164 18.75 19.68 3.46
C ARG A 164 17.68 20.74 3.31
N ARG A 165 17.98 21.94 3.81
CA ARG A 165 17.16 23.14 3.63
C ARG A 165 17.67 23.98 2.45
N SER A 166 16.76 24.48 1.64
CA SER A 166 17.04 25.51 0.64
C SER A 166 17.40 26.82 1.34
N ILE A 167 18.62 27.32 1.12
CA ILE A 167 19.10 28.58 1.73
C ILE A 167 18.22 29.76 1.29
N LYS A 168 17.85 29.81 0.02
CA LYS A 168 17.04 30.91 -0.53
C LYS A 168 15.54 30.72 -0.26
N GLY A 169 15.01 29.52 -0.48
CA GLY A 169 13.57 29.26 -0.42
C GLY A 169 13.04 28.82 0.93
N GLY A 170 13.91 28.54 1.90
CA GLY A 170 13.52 28.14 3.25
C GLY A 170 12.94 26.73 3.41
N PHE A 171 12.45 26.11 2.32
CA PHE A 171 11.86 24.77 2.32
C PHE A 171 12.91 23.64 2.45
N VAL A 172 12.45 22.48 2.90
CA VAL A 172 13.25 21.26 3.06
C VAL A 172 13.08 20.36 1.84
N TRP A 173 14.18 19.81 1.33
CA TRP A 173 14.15 18.89 0.18
C TRP A 173 13.78 17.48 0.64
N ASN A 174 12.89 16.80 -0.09
CA ASN A 174 12.56 15.39 0.15
C ASN A 174 13.78 14.47 -0.10
N ASN A 175 13.67 13.21 0.33
CA ASN A 175 14.57 12.12 -0.04
C ASN A 175 13.82 11.00 -0.77
N GLU A 176 12.86 11.32 -1.62
CA GLU A 176 12.01 10.31 -2.28
C GLU A 176 12.82 9.35 -3.18
N MET A 177 13.96 9.80 -3.72
CA MET A 177 14.85 8.94 -4.51
C MET A 177 15.38 7.72 -3.74
N SER A 178 15.37 7.73 -2.40
CA SER A 178 15.75 6.54 -1.61
C SER A 178 14.68 5.45 -1.60
N SER A 179 13.53 5.71 -2.22
CA SER A 179 12.44 4.75 -2.39
C SER A 179 12.62 3.84 -3.62
N PHE A 180 13.66 4.07 -4.44
CA PHE A 180 14.07 3.13 -5.48
C PHE A 180 14.75 1.89 -4.89
N THR A 181 14.53 0.74 -5.52
CA THR A 181 15.28 -0.47 -5.22
C THR A 181 16.70 -0.32 -5.77
N LEU A 182 17.69 -0.44 -4.90
CA LEU A 182 19.09 -0.53 -5.34
C LEU A 182 19.27 -1.89 -6.01
N ARG A 183 19.88 -1.92 -7.20
CA ARG A 183 20.20 -3.17 -7.89
C ARG A 183 21.03 -4.03 -6.96
N ASP A 184 20.57 -5.23 -6.64
CA ASP A 184 21.46 -6.24 -6.10
C ASP A 184 22.50 -6.53 -7.18
N LYS A 185 23.74 -6.13 -6.89
CA LYS A 185 24.90 -6.68 -7.57
C LYS A 185 24.88 -8.17 -7.25
N GLU A 186 24.48 -9.02 -8.19
CA GLU A 186 25.41 -9.99 -8.77
C GLU A 186 24.80 -11.02 -9.73
N ASN A 187 23.49 -11.32 -9.78
CA ASN A 187 23.04 -12.49 -10.59
C ASN A 187 21.60 -12.51 -11.16
N SER A 188 21.00 -11.39 -11.55
CA SER A 188 19.80 -11.44 -12.40
C SER A 188 19.93 -10.55 -13.63
N ASP A 189 19.69 -11.12 -14.81
CA ASP A 189 19.55 -10.38 -16.05
C ASP A 189 18.32 -9.44 -16.04
N ASP A 190 17.39 -9.66 -15.09
CA ASP A 190 16.19 -8.85 -14.94
C ASP A 190 16.42 -7.61 -14.06
N VAL A 191 16.16 -6.44 -14.65
CA VAL A 191 16.16 -5.16 -13.95
C VAL A 191 14.86 -5.03 -13.16
N HIS A 192 14.97 -4.97 -11.83
CA HIS A 192 13.83 -4.76 -10.94
C HIS A 192 12.96 -3.55 -11.38
N VAL A 193 11.62 -3.69 -11.39
CA VAL A 193 10.69 -2.67 -11.95
C VAL A 193 10.80 -1.30 -11.29
N ASN A 194 11.18 -1.26 -10.01
CA ASN A 194 11.48 -0.05 -9.23
C ASN A 194 12.98 0.26 -9.13
N ALA A 195 13.80 -0.16 -10.11
CA ALA A 195 15.20 0.26 -10.19
C ALA A 195 15.31 1.75 -10.58
N ILE A 196 16.37 2.41 -10.12
CA ILE A 196 16.64 3.82 -10.40
C ILE A 196 16.97 4.06 -11.89
N GLU A 197 16.26 5.02 -12.49
CA GLU A 197 16.47 5.48 -13.86
C GLU A 197 16.21 6.98 -13.99
N GLY A 198 16.75 7.60 -15.04
CA GLY A 198 16.52 9.02 -15.31
C GLY A 198 15.05 9.30 -15.60
N ARG A 199 14.50 10.35 -14.99
CA ARG A 199 13.08 10.80 -15.12
C ARG A 199 12.02 9.83 -14.57
N LYS A 200 12.40 8.64 -14.13
CA LYS A 200 11.51 7.66 -13.50
C LYS A 200 11.06 8.13 -12.12
N ARG A 201 9.84 7.77 -11.73
CA ARG A 201 9.27 8.02 -10.39
C ARG A 201 9.49 6.78 -9.51
N PRO A 202 9.94 6.96 -8.25
CA PRO A 202 10.06 5.83 -7.33
C PRO A 202 8.69 5.37 -6.82
N ARG A 203 8.64 4.11 -6.37
CA ARG A 203 7.51 3.54 -5.62
C ARG A 203 7.15 4.40 -4.40
N SER A 204 5.85 4.63 -4.20
CA SER A 204 5.34 5.47 -3.11
C SER A 204 4.39 4.72 -2.18
N GLY A 205 4.53 4.93 -0.87
CA GLY A 205 3.59 4.45 0.15
C GLY A 205 2.40 5.37 0.41
N MET A 206 2.23 6.45 -0.37
CA MET A 206 1.04 7.28 -0.29
C MET A 206 -0.16 6.59 -0.93
N SER A 207 -1.21 6.37 -0.15
CA SER A 207 -2.43 5.70 -0.60
C SER A 207 -3.67 6.48 -0.14
N PRO A 208 -3.97 7.65 -0.73
CA PRO A 208 -5.29 8.28 -0.62
C PRO A 208 -6.35 7.40 -1.28
N PHE A 209 -7.53 7.28 -0.68
CA PHE A 209 -8.60 6.46 -1.21
C PHE A 209 -9.99 6.99 -0.87
N MET A 210 -10.97 6.54 -1.65
CA MET A 210 -12.39 6.78 -1.42
C MET A 210 -13.17 5.47 -1.60
N VAL A 211 -14.19 5.28 -0.77
CA VAL A 211 -15.12 4.14 -0.86
C VAL A 211 -16.47 4.68 -1.29
N PHE A 212 -17.06 4.04 -2.30
CA PHE A 212 -18.42 4.30 -2.75
C PHE A 212 -19.28 3.05 -2.57
N ASP A 213 -20.60 3.22 -2.48
CA ASP A 213 -21.55 2.10 -2.51
C ASP A 213 -21.92 1.71 -3.95
N GLU A 214 -22.79 0.70 -4.11
CA GLU A 214 -23.30 0.22 -5.40
C GLU A 214 -24.06 1.29 -6.20
N LYS A 215 -24.53 2.35 -5.52
CA LYS A 215 -25.23 3.49 -6.11
C LYS A 215 -24.28 4.66 -6.40
N HIS A 216 -22.97 4.41 -6.34
CA HIS A 216 -21.92 5.39 -6.53
C HIS A 216 -21.97 6.57 -5.54
N GLN A 217 -22.60 6.40 -4.37
CA GLN A 217 -22.58 7.40 -3.31
C GLN A 217 -21.33 7.24 -2.47
N LEU A 218 -20.73 8.37 -2.08
CA LEU A 218 -19.52 8.39 -1.28
C LEU A 218 -19.82 7.92 0.15
N VAL A 219 -19.14 6.85 0.58
CA VAL A 219 -19.28 6.24 1.90
C VAL A 219 -18.16 6.67 2.84
N LEU A 220 -16.93 6.71 2.34
CA LEU A 220 -15.75 7.01 3.14
C LEU A 220 -14.69 7.73 2.30
N VAL A 221 -14.05 8.72 2.90
CA VAL A 221 -12.84 9.37 2.39
C VAL A 221 -11.73 9.11 3.39
N GLY A 222 -10.61 8.57 2.92
CA GLY A 222 -9.52 8.21 3.81
C GLY A 222 -8.20 8.12 3.06
N GLY A 223 -7.17 7.73 3.78
CA GLY A 223 -5.87 7.54 3.19
C GLY A 223 -4.79 7.46 4.22
N VAL A 224 -3.65 6.98 3.75
CA VAL A 224 -2.46 6.77 4.55
C VAL A 224 -1.21 7.22 3.80
N THR A 225 -0.17 7.46 4.57
CA THR A 225 1.17 7.82 4.11
C THR A 225 2.18 7.03 4.92
N GLY A 226 3.38 6.87 4.36
CA GLY A 226 4.49 6.23 5.05
C GLY A 226 4.87 4.93 4.35
N SER A 227 5.02 3.87 5.12
CA SER A 227 5.50 2.58 4.62
C SER A 227 4.35 1.68 4.17
N PHE A 228 4.69 0.52 3.62
CA PHE A 228 3.73 -0.54 3.30
C PHE A 228 2.86 -0.94 4.51
N GLN A 229 3.41 -0.91 5.73
CA GLN A 229 2.62 -1.19 6.95
C GLN A 229 1.45 -0.21 7.11
N SER A 230 1.61 1.05 6.72
CA SER A 230 0.52 2.04 6.77
C SER A 230 -0.62 1.66 5.82
N VAL A 231 -0.30 1.09 4.65
CA VAL A 231 -1.29 0.58 3.69
C VAL A 231 -1.99 -0.67 4.21
N MET A 232 -1.26 -1.58 4.87
CA MET A 232 -1.86 -2.74 5.55
C MET A 232 -2.74 -2.34 6.74
N ALA A 233 -2.39 -1.24 7.43
CA ALA A 233 -3.24 -0.68 8.48
C ALA A 233 -4.54 -0.12 7.90
N ALA A 234 -4.50 0.56 6.75
CA ALA A 234 -5.69 1.03 6.07
C ALA A 234 -6.61 -0.12 5.64
N ALA A 235 -6.04 -1.22 5.11
CA ALA A 235 -6.81 -2.43 4.81
C ALA A 235 -7.55 -2.97 6.05
N GLN A 236 -6.88 -3.04 7.20
CA GLN A 236 -7.49 -3.48 8.46
C GLN A 236 -8.60 -2.54 8.94
N VAL A 237 -8.44 -1.22 8.80
CA VAL A 237 -9.50 -0.26 9.14
C VAL A 237 -10.72 -0.44 8.22
N LEU A 238 -10.51 -0.62 6.92
CA LEU A 238 -11.59 -0.89 5.96
C LEU A 238 -12.29 -2.22 6.25
N LEU A 239 -11.56 -3.28 6.58
CA LEU A 239 -12.11 -4.56 7.02
C LEU A 239 -12.97 -4.40 8.28
N ASN A 240 -12.45 -3.68 9.29
CA ASN A 240 -13.16 -3.39 10.53
C ASN A 240 -14.47 -2.60 10.30
N TYR A 241 -14.42 -1.57 9.45
CA TYR A 241 -15.54 -0.67 9.23
C TYR A 241 -16.58 -1.27 8.28
N LEU A 242 -16.18 -1.67 7.08
CA LEU A 242 -17.10 -2.10 6.03
C LEU A 242 -17.67 -3.51 6.28
N PHE A 243 -16.87 -4.40 6.89
CA PHE A 243 -17.19 -5.82 6.96
C PHE A 243 -17.49 -6.30 8.38
N LEU A 244 -16.68 -5.94 9.37
CA LEU A 244 -16.95 -6.24 10.78
C LEU A 244 -17.96 -5.26 11.42
N LYS A 245 -18.48 -4.30 10.64
CA LYS A 245 -19.54 -3.35 11.02
C LYS A 245 -19.24 -2.56 12.30
N LYS A 246 -17.96 -2.35 12.62
CA LYS A 246 -17.56 -1.43 13.67
C LYS A 246 -17.86 0.00 13.24
N ASP A 247 -18.18 0.88 14.18
CA ASP A 247 -18.18 2.30 13.88
C ASP A 247 -16.76 2.78 13.50
N LEU A 248 -16.66 3.90 12.80
CA LEU A 248 -15.39 4.36 12.23
C LEU A 248 -14.32 4.62 13.31
N THR A 249 -14.71 5.15 14.46
CA THR A 249 -13.77 5.42 15.57
C THR A 249 -13.21 4.11 16.11
N SER A 250 -14.09 3.13 16.36
CA SER A 250 -13.67 1.80 16.80
C SER A 250 -12.85 1.07 15.74
N ALA A 251 -13.13 1.26 14.45
CA ALA A 251 -12.37 0.67 13.36
C ALA A 251 -10.93 1.21 13.28
N VAL A 252 -10.76 2.53 13.44
CA VAL A 252 -9.45 3.19 13.47
C VAL A 252 -8.66 2.84 14.74
N ASN A 253 -9.33 2.78 15.89
CA ASN A 253 -8.71 2.47 17.18
C ASN A 253 -8.51 0.97 17.40
N SER A 254 -9.01 0.12 16.50
CA SER A 254 -8.80 -1.32 16.60
C SER A 254 -7.31 -1.64 16.50
N PRO A 255 -6.77 -2.47 17.41
CA PRO A 255 -5.38 -2.90 17.36
C PRO A 255 -5.01 -3.57 16.04
N ARG A 256 -3.79 -3.32 15.55
CA ARG A 256 -3.33 -3.80 14.24
C ARG A 256 -2.23 -4.87 14.33
N MET A 257 -2.21 -5.74 13.32
CA MET A 257 -1.19 -6.77 13.12
C MET A 257 -0.55 -6.62 11.74
N PHE A 258 0.74 -6.93 11.64
CA PHE A 258 1.49 -6.80 10.41
C PHE A 258 2.34 -8.04 10.14
N ALA A 259 2.21 -8.60 8.93
CA ALA A 259 3.19 -9.56 8.43
C ALA A 259 4.54 -8.84 8.24
N VAL A 260 5.62 -9.43 8.77
CA VAL A 260 6.99 -8.92 8.63
C VAL A 260 7.93 -10.07 8.30
N GLN A 261 9.11 -9.77 7.76
CA GLN A 261 10.11 -10.79 7.47
C GLN A 261 10.40 -11.63 8.73
N GLY A 262 10.34 -12.95 8.59
CA GLY A 262 10.58 -13.88 9.69
C GLY A 262 9.48 -13.94 10.76
N GLY A 263 8.30 -13.32 10.55
CA GLY A 263 7.18 -13.46 11.49
C GLY A 263 6.03 -12.47 11.35
N THR A 264 5.52 -12.03 12.50
CA THR A 264 4.40 -11.09 12.62
C THR A 264 4.71 -10.11 13.74
N THR A 265 4.40 -8.83 13.54
CA THR A 265 4.44 -7.81 14.60
C THR A 265 3.02 -7.28 14.86
N PHE A 266 2.79 -6.68 16.02
CA PHE A 266 1.47 -6.28 16.45
C PHE A 266 1.51 -5.12 17.44
N GLU A 267 0.41 -4.37 17.51
CA GLU A 267 0.25 -3.29 18.48
C GLU A 267 -0.06 -3.84 19.88
N ALA A 268 0.46 -3.17 20.91
CA ALA A 268 0.40 -3.62 22.32
C ALA A 268 -1.02 -3.84 22.87
N ALA A 269 -2.04 -3.27 22.23
CA ALA A 269 -3.44 -3.39 22.63
C ALA A 269 -4.11 -4.70 22.15
N LEU A 270 -3.40 -5.59 21.43
CA LEU A 270 -3.95 -6.89 21.04
C LEU A 270 -4.12 -7.84 22.22
N PRO A 271 -5.29 -8.48 22.37
CA PRO A 271 -5.52 -9.45 23.44
C PRO A 271 -4.52 -10.61 23.38
N MET A 272 -3.86 -10.92 24.50
CA MET A 272 -2.86 -11.99 24.57
C MET A 272 -3.43 -13.39 24.26
N VAL A 273 -4.73 -13.61 24.51
CA VAL A 273 -5.46 -14.86 24.23
C VAL A 273 -5.52 -15.18 22.71
N ILE A 274 -5.24 -14.19 21.88
CA ILE A 274 -5.23 -14.34 20.43
C ILE A 274 -3.83 -14.66 19.90
N ILE A 275 -2.79 -14.37 20.70
CA ILE A 275 -1.38 -14.45 20.31
C ILE A 275 -0.75 -15.80 20.73
N PHE A 276 -1.24 -16.40 21.82
CA PHE A 276 -0.78 -17.67 22.41
C PHE A 276 -1.91 -18.69 22.43
#